data_AF-A0A958T5F4-F1
#
_entry.id   AF-A0A958T5F4-F1
#
_cell.length_a   1.000
_cell.length_b   1.000
_cell.length_c   1.000
_cell.angle_alpha   90.00
_cell.angle_beta   90.00
_cell.angle_gamma   90.00
#
_symmetry.space_group_name_H-M   'P 1'
#
loop_
_entity.id
_entity.type
_entity.pdbx_description
1 polymer ?
#
loop_
_entity_poly.entity_id
_entity_poly.type
_entity_poly.pdbx_seq_one_letter_code
_entity_poly.pdbx_strand_id
1 'polypeptide(L)' 'MHIAVAGNIGAGKTTLTKLLAKHYNWEPQLEDVVDNPYLDDFYNQMERWSFNL' A
#
# COMPACT_ATOMS: atom_id res chain seq x y z
N MET A 1 -14.65 -11.56 7.99
CA MET A 1 -14.17 -10.38 8.76
C MET A 1 -13.06 -9.75 7.94
N HIS A 2 -13.07 -8.44 7.75
CA HIS A 2 -12.02 -7.72 7.03
C HIS A 2 -11.42 -6.66 7.95
N ILE A 3 -10.10 -6.53 7.94
CA ILE A 3 -9.35 -5.56 8.74
C ILE A 3 -8.45 -4.80 7.78
N ALA A 4 -8.56 -3.47 7.81
CA ALA A 4 -7.71 -2.57 7.04
C ALA A 4 -6.68 -1.91 7.97
N VAL A 5 -5.42 -1.84 7.53
CA VAL A 5 -4.33 -1.17 8.26
C VAL A 5 -4.01 0.13 7.53
N ALA A 6 -4.35 1.28 8.13
CA ALA A 6 -4.12 2.60 7.56
C ALA A 6 -3.00 3.36 8.29
N GLY A 7 -2.33 4.27 7.58
CA GLY A 7 -1.23 5.07 8.11
C GLY A 7 -0.35 5.67 7.01
N ASN A 8 0.50 6.63 7.39
CA ASN A 8 1.35 7.37 6.46
C ASN A 8 2.38 6.47 5.73
N ILE A 9 2.98 6.99 4.66
CA ILE A 9 4.13 6.37 4.00
C ILE A 9 5.24 6.20 5.04
N GLY A 10 5.84 5.01 5.12
CA GLY A 10 6.87 4.69 6.10
C GLY A 10 6.38 4.32 7.51
N ALA A 11 5.07 4.35 7.81
CA ALA A 11 4.54 4.05 9.14
C ALA A 11 4.58 2.56 9.56
N GLY A 12 5.09 1.66 8.71
CA GLY A 12 5.22 0.23 9.03
C GLY A 12 3.96 -0.62 8.79
N LYS A 13 3.02 -0.14 7.96
CA LYS A 13 1.76 -0.87 7.64
C LYS A 13 1.99 -2.31 7.15
N THR A 14 2.91 -2.50 6.21
CA THR A 14 3.27 -3.82 5.67
C THR A 14 3.84 -4.73 6.76
N THR A 15 4.67 -4.18 7.64
CA THR A 15 5.25 -4.92 8.78
C THR A 15 4.15 -5.36 9.75
N LEU A 16 3.29 -4.44 10.16
CA LEU A 16 2.18 -4.75 11.07
C LEU A 16 1.22 -5.78 10.46
N THR A 17 0.87 -5.63 9.19
CA THR A 17 -0.02 -6.57 8.47
C THR A 17 0.56 -7.97 8.45
N LYS A 18 1.86 -8.13 8.14
CA LYS A 18 2.54 -9.43 8.18
C LYS A 18 2.58 -10.05 9.58
N LEU A 19 2.81 -9.24 10.61
CA LEU A 19 2.83 -9.71 12.01
C LEU A 19 1.44 -10.19 12.46
N LEU A 20 0.39 -9.43 12.15
CA LEU A 20 -0.99 -9.80 12.47
C LEU A 20 -1.43 -11.05 11.71
N ALA A 21 -1.15 -11.11 10.41
CA ALA A 21 -1.44 -12.27 9.57
C ALA A 21 -0.76 -13.54 10.10
N LYS A 22 0.52 -13.44 10.47
CA LYS A 22 1.25 -14.54 11.10
C LYS A 22 0.65 -14.95 12.45
N HIS A 23 0.29 -13.99 13.30
CA HIS A 23 -0.21 -14.27 14.65
C HIS A 23 -1.59 -14.95 14.64
N TYR A 24 -2.48 -14.50 13.76
CA TYR A 24 -3.86 -15.02 13.67
C TYR A 24 -4.06 -16.04 12.56
N ASN A 25 -2.99 -16.43 11.85
CA ASN A 25 -3.02 -17.33 10.71
C ASN A 25 -4.00 -16.87 9.61
N TRP A 26 -3.95 -15.57 9.30
CA TRP A 26 -4.74 -14.93 8.24
C TRP A 26 -3.92 -14.80 6.96
N GLU A 27 -4.64 -14.66 5.84
CA GLU A 27 -4.04 -14.31 4.56
C GLU A 27 -3.87 -12.78 4.45
N PRO A 28 -2.63 -12.26 4.33
CA PRO A 28 -2.40 -10.84 4.16
C PRO A 28 -2.68 -10.41 2.71
N GLN A 29 -3.37 -9.28 2.55
CA GLN A 29 -3.51 -8.57 1.29
C GLN A 29 -2.66 -7.30 1.38
N LEU A 30 -1.71 -7.12 0.45
CA LEU A 30 -0.75 -6.00 0.44
C LEU A 30 -0.96 -5.12 -0.79
N GLU A 31 -0.56 -3.85 -0.69
CA GLU A 31 -0.57 -2.90 -1.80
C GLU A 31 0.58 -3.23 -2.77
N ASP A 32 0.29 -3.32 -4.08
CA ASP A 32 1.31 -3.40 -5.14
C ASP A 32 1.81 -2.00 -5.49
N VAL A 33 2.89 -1.61 -4.82
CA VAL A 33 3.52 -0.30 -5.04
C VAL A 33 4.63 -0.37 -6.10
N VAL A 34 5.28 -1.54 -6.24
CA VAL A 34 6.44 -1.73 -7.13
C VAL A 34 6.03 -1.77 -8.60
N ASP A 35 4.89 -2.38 -8.91
CA ASP A 35 4.42 -2.55 -10.28
C ASP A 35 3.46 -1.43 -10.72
N ASN A 36 3.40 -0.31 -9.99
CA ASN A 36 2.56 0.83 -10.38
C ASN A 36 3.27 1.67 -11.45
N PRO A 37 2.84 1.62 -12.73
CA PRO A 37 3.56 2.27 -13.82
C PRO A 37 3.43 3.80 -13.80
N TYR A 38 2.59 4.35 -12.92
CA TYR A 38 2.30 5.78 -12.84
C TYR A 38 2.88 6.44 -11.60
N LEU A 39 3.46 5.68 -10.67
CA LEU A 39 3.92 6.22 -9.39
C LEU A 39 5.07 7.22 -9.57
N ASP A 40 6.02 6.89 -10.45
CA ASP A 40 7.14 7.78 -10.77
C ASP A 40 6.65 9.07 -11.46
N ASP A 41 5.75 8.94 -12.43
CA ASP A 41 5.14 10.07 -13.12
C ASP A 41 4.32 10.96 -12.17
N PHE A 42 3.60 10.36 -11.22
CA PHE A 42 2.89 11.06 -10.16
C PHE A 42 3.84 11.88 -9.30
N TYR A 43 4.94 11.31 -8.82
CA TYR A 43 5.92 12.07 -8.03
C TYR A 43 6.63 13.17 -8.83
N ASN A 44 6.73 13.03 -10.15
CA ASN A 44 7.29 14.05 -11.03
C ASN A 44 6.31 15.20 -11.33
N GLN A 45 5.01 14.93 -11.57
CA GLN A 45 4.00 15.93 -11.91
C GLN A 45 2.60 15.57 -11.37
N MET A 46 2.40 15.74 -10.05
CA MET A 46 1.17 15.32 -9.36
C MET A 46 -0.11 15.86 -10.02
N GLU A 47 -0.17 17.13 -10.42
CA GLU A 47 -1.37 17.73 -11.01
C GLU A 47 -1.84 17.03 -12.29
N ARG A 48 -0.90 16.57 -13.12
CA ARG A 48 -1.21 15.89 -14.39
C ARG A 48 -1.59 14.43 -14.18
N TRP A 49 -0.97 13.78 -13.19
CA TRP A 49 -0.98 12.33 -13.00
C TRP A 49 -1.83 11.87 -11.80
N SER A 50 -2.49 12.78 -11.08
CA SER A 50 -3.43 12.43 -10.01
C SER A 50 -4.66 11.65 -10.51
N PHE A 51 -4.98 11.75 -11.80
CA PHE A 51 -6.02 10.97 -12.49
C PHE A 51 -5.49 10.45 -13.82
N ASN A 52 -4.73 9.36 -13.74
CA ASN A 52 -4.32 8.54 -14.87
C ASN A 52 -5.42 7.51 -15.19
N LEU A 53 -5.99 7.58 -16.40
CA LEU A 53 -6.95 6.59 -16.95
C LEU A 53 -6.23 5.43 -17.63
#